data_AF-A0A646NT08-F1
#
_entry.id   AF-A0A646NT08-F1
#
_cell.length_a   1.000
_cell.length_b   1.000
_cell.length_c   1.000
_cell.angle_alpha   90.00
_cell.angle_beta   90.00
_cell.angle_gamma   90.00
#
_symmetry.space_group_name_H-M   'P 1'
#
loop_
_entity.id
_entity.type
_entity.pdbx_description
1 polymer ?
#
loop_
_entity_poly.entity_id
_entity_poly.type
_entity_poly.pdbx_seq_one_letter_code
_entity_poly.pdbx_strand_id
1 'polypeptide(L)' 'MSQIRQRPELPDRSIDTKIYQFTRSNGSNIFIQDYSAGHKFWKADGIVDQSSHFNLRPIKKPR' A
#
# COMPACT_ATOMS: atom_id res chain seq x y z
N MET A 1 -27.54 -6.88 27.51
CA MET A 1 -26.13 -6.52 27.29
C MET A 1 -25.51 -7.57 26.39
N SER A 2 -25.16 -7.23 25.15
CA SER A 2 -24.51 -8.16 24.22
C SER A 2 -23.08 -7.70 24.03
N GLN A 3 -22.12 -8.47 24.55
CA GLN A 3 -20.70 -8.20 24.36
C GLN A 3 -20.31 -8.55 22.93
N ILE A 4 -20.03 -7.51 22.14
CA ILE A 4 -19.37 -7.64 20.83
C ILE A 4 -17.95 -8.11 21.12
N ARG A 5 -17.65 -9.38 20.82
CA ARG A 5 -16.28 -9.88 20.81
C ARG A 5 -15.55 -9.18 19.66
N GLN A 6 -14.76 -8.15 19.99
CA GLN A 6 -13.82 -7.57 19.04
C GLN A 6 -12.87 -8.68 18.59
N ARG A 7 -12.93 -9.04 17.31
CA ARG A 7 -12.02 -9.99 16.68
C ARG A 7 -10.59 -9.44 16.86
N PRO A 8 -9.58 -10.27 17.21
CA PRO A 8 -8.23 -9.77 17.40
C PRO A 8 -7.77 -9.12 16.09
N GLU A 9 -7.35 -7.85 16.16
CA GLU A 9 -6.64 -7.21 15.06
C GLU A 9 -5.38 -8.02 14.80
N LEU A 10 -5.41 -8.89 13.79
CA LEU A 10 -4.20 -9.51 13.30
C LEU A 10 -3.27 -8.39 12.84
N PRO A 11 -1.97 -8.43 13.18
CA PRO A 11 -1.04 -7.42 12.74
C PRO A 11 -1.19 -7.27 11.23
N ASP A 12 -1.39 -6.03 10.77
CA ASP A 12 -1.41 -5.67 9.36
C ASP A 12 -0.20 -6.36 8.73
N ARG A 13 -0.44 -7.47 8.03
CA ARG A 13 0.62 -8.30 7.48
C ARG A 13 1.08 -7.53 6.26
N SER A 14 1.85 -6.47 6.49
CA SER A 14 2.30 -5.54 5.48
C SER A 14 2.93 -6.38 4.39
N ILE A 15 2.27 -6.44 3.24
CA ILE A 15 2.83 -7.16 2.12
C ILE A 15 4.03 -6.33 1.68
N ASP A 16 5.22 -6.94 1.64
CA ASP A 16 6.47 -6.24 1.36
C ASP A 16 6.35 -5.43 0.07
N THR A 17 6.18 -4.11 0.23
CA THR A 17 6.08 -3.17 -0.87
C THR A 17 7.49 -2.96 -1.41
N LYS A 18 7.73 -3.32 -2.66
CA LYS A 18 9.02 -3.05 -3.31
C LYS A 18 9.04 -1.59 -3.79
N ILE A 19 10.19 -0.94 -3.62
CA ILE A 19 10.40 0.42 -4.12
C ILE A 19 11.57 0.38 -5.11
N TYR A 20 11.31 0.78 -6.33
CA TYR A 20 12.33 0.91 -7.38
C TYR A 20 12.64 2.39 -7.61
N GLN A 21 13.90 2.72 -7.88
CA GLN A 21 14.28 4.03 -8.38
C GLN A 21 14.46 3.96 -9.90
N PHE A 22 13.78 4.84 -10.63
CA PHE A 22 13.86 4.94 -12.07
C PHE A 22 14.34 6.33 -12.50
N THR A 23 15.34 6.36 -13.38
CA THR A 23 15.84 7.58 -14.03
C THR A 23 15.18 7.71 -15.39
N ARG A 24 14.41 8.79 -15.58
CA ARG A 24 13.79 9.11 -16.87
C ARG A 24 14.83 9.58 -17.87
N SER A 25 14.47 9.56 -19.16
CA SER A 25 15.32 10.06 -20.25
C SER A 25 15.78 11.52 -20.08
N ASN A 26 14.99 12.35 -19.38
CA ASN A 26 15.35 13.74 -19.07
C ASN A 26 16.24 13.90 -17.81
N GLY A 27 16.76 12.81 -17.26
CA GLY A 27 17.61 12.80 -16.06
C GLY A 27 16.86 12.93 -14.73
N SER A 28 15.53 13.14 -14.74
CA SER A 28 14.76 13.19 -13.50
C SER A 28 14.53 11.79 -12.92
N ASN A 29 14.58 11.68 -11.59
CA ASN A 29 14.36 10.42 -10.89
C ASN A 29 12.95 10.34 -10.27
N ILE A 30 12.41 9.13 -10.24
CA ILE A 30 11.18 8.78 -9.51
C ILE A 30 11.34 7.50 -8.70
N PHE A 31 10.50 7.39 -7.67
CA PHE A 31 10.21 6.11 -7.04
C PHE A 31 8.97 5.49 -7.67
N ILE A 32 9.06 4.18 -7.93
CA ILE A 32 7.94 3.33 -8.29
C ILE A 32 7.69 2.44 -7.08
N GLN A 33 6.52 2.58 -6.46
CA GLN A 33 6.10 1.70 -5.36
C GLN A 33 5.20 0.62 -5.95
N ASP A 34 5.61 -0.63 -5.76
CA ASP A 34 4.93 -1.82 -6.24
C ASP A 34 4.03 -2.39 -5.15
N TYR A 35 2.72 -2.18 -5.34
CA TYR A 35 1.64 -2.71 -4.51
C TYR A 35 0.92 -3.83 -5.25
N SER A 36 1.64 -4.66 -6.01
CA SER A 36 1.06 -5.69 -6.86
C SER A 36 0.22 -6.73 -6.10
N ALA A 37 0.52 -6.96 -4.83
CA ALA A 37 -0.25 -7.86 -3.98
C ALA A 37 -1.59 -7.25 -3.47
N GLY A 38 -1.81 -5.96 -3.69
CA GLY A 38 -2.95 -5.21 -3.16
C GLY A 38 -2.85 -4.96 -1.65
N HIS A 39 -3.79 -4.18 -1.13
CA HIS A 39 -3.94 -3.94 0.31
C HIS A 39 -5.30 -4.40 0.77
N LYS A 40 -5.30 -5.17 1.86
CA LYS A 40 -6.53 -5.60 2.51
C LYS A 40 -6.51 -5.11 3.94
N PHE A 41 -7.46 -4.25 4.28
CA PHE A 41 -7.53 -3.61 5.60
C PHE A 41 -8.52 -4.31 6.52
N TRP A 42 -9.04 -5.47 6.11
CA TRP A 42 -9.88 -6.36 6.93
C TRP A 42 -11.08 -5.69 7.62
N LYS A 43 -11.63 -4.65 6.99
CA LYS A 43 -12.93 -4.09 7.38
C LYS A 43 -14.05 -4.99 6.87
N ALA A 44 -15.16 -5.03 7.62
CA ALA A 44 -16.26 -5.97 7.42
C ALA A 44 -16.91 -5.92 6.02
N ASP A 45 -16.76 -4.81 5.31
CA ASP A 45 -17.31 -4.57 3.98
C ASP A 45 -16.25 -4.48 2.86
N GLY A 46 -14.95 -4.55 3.20
CA GLY A 46 -13.84 -4.46 2.23
C GLY A 46 -13.77 -3.14 1.45
N ILE A 47 -14.56 -2.11 1.80
CA ILE A 47 -14.69 -0.87 0.99
C ILE A 47 -13.37 -0.09 0.89
N VAL A 48 -12.49 -0.26 1.87
CA VAL A 48 -11.18 0.40 1.92
C VAL A 48 -10.05 -0.43 1.29
N ASP A 49 -10.32 -1.67 0.85
CA ASP A 49 -9.33 -2.52 0.22
C ASP A 49 -8.88 -1.91 -1.11
N GLN A 50 -7.58 -1.97 -1.37
CA GLN A 50 -6.99 -1.48 -2.62
C GLN A 50 -6.59 -2.67 -3.47
N SER A 51 -7.05 -2.67 -4.72
CA SER A 51 -6.57 -3.61 -5.71
C SER A 51 -5.08 -3.40 -6.03
N SER A 52 -4.51 -4.33 -6.77
CA SER A 52 -3.15 -4.24 -7.30
C SER A 52 -2.92 -2.91 -8.00
N HIS A 53 -1.89 -2.15 -7.60
CA HIS A 53 -1.58 -0.86 -8.19
C HIS A 53 -0.10 -0.50 -8.07
N PHE A 54 0.30 0.55 -8.79
CA PHE A 54 1.61 1.18 -8.65
C PHE A 54 1.44 2.65 -8.27
N ASN A 55 2.34 3.16 -7.45
CA ASN A 55 2.46 4.60 -7.21
C ASN A 55 3.73 5.14 -7.83
N LEU A 56 3.61 6.25 -8.58
CA LEU A 56 4.73 7.00 -9.13
C LEU A 56 4.95 8.26 -8.30
N ARG A 57 6.16 8.41 -7.73
CA ARG A 57 6.48 9.52 -6.82
C ARG A 57 7.74 10.27 -7.28
N PRO A 58 7.73 11.60 -7.31
CA PRO A 58 8.96 12.38 -7.44
C PRO A 58 9.88 12.14 -6.23
N ILE A 59 11.19 11.96 -6.45
CA ILE A 59 12.14 11.76 -5.34
C ILE A 59 12.19 12.95 -4.37
N LYS A 60 11.99 14.17 -4.88
CA LYS A 60 12.03 15.40 -4.05
C LYS A 60 10.84 15.54 -3.08
N LYS A 61 9.76 14.78 -3.28
CA LYS A 61 8.59 14.74 -2.39
C LYS A 61 8.09 13.31 -2.24
N PRO A 62 8.79 12.46 -1.46
CA PRO A 62 8.50 11.04 -1.41
C PRO A 62 7.34 10.64 -0.48
N ARG A 63 6.63 11.59 0.16
CA ARG A 63 5.44 11.32 0.98
C ARG A 63 4.43 12.46 0.86
#